data_AF-A0A5D4U8K9-F1
#
_entry.id   AF-A0A5D4U8K9-F1
#
_cell.length_a   1.000
_cell.length_b   1.000
_cell.length_c   1.000
_cell.angle_alpha   90.00
_cell.angle_beta   90.00
_cell.angle_gamma   90.00
#
_symmetry.space_group_name_H-M   'P 1'
#
loop_
_entity.id
_entity.type
_entity.pdbx_description
1 polymer ?
#
loop_
_entity_poly.entity_id
_entity_poly.type
_entity_poly.pdbx_seq_one_letter_code
_entity_poly.pdbx_strand_id
1 'polypeptide(L)'
;MENIKTRADLEFNFDAVLNNNYKDIKNSNKFSYGRNAVKSYVVETHIFKDQLPRDEILSSILSRAKEIDPKTKLNETHEASLINLETDQLSLYLDIANPRYIVFHSANSTKKTDPFIKKFYSANGYDSIWLPVPLLLQATNFGRFWGMGVSFQQALEEPNEDEVNGPDDTQDVSLTVKRHFAKTFFETLIKSDINSMLGISKLSILRGERENSLNQDNKFIIDDIKYNGKLTAKGNSFSRHTRLVYELVNLYGGVIDKLETYALSFEEGYLAGNPFTITFSKKIDPAKLVDLMFNGNEPFRLWGIEDEIGNKQYRVYAVDIHNGNMGNKLTFEITSDYIRVSLPKHSCGNTLLRLFANLNHYVDAMARMEVVDYELKVDLSRTRLG
;
A
#
# COMPACT_ATOMS: atom_id res chain seq x y z
N MET A 1 8.68 -22.08 16.26
CA MET A 1 7.30 -21.63 16.56
C MET A 1 6.51 -22.87 16.88
N GLU A 2 5.61 -22.80 17.86
CA GLU A 2 4.71 -23.92 18.15
C GLU A 2 3.79 -24.19 16.96
N ASN A 3 3.07 -25.31 17.01
CA ASN A 3 2.11 -25.70 15.99
C ASN A 3 0.92 -24.73 16.00
N ILE A 4 0.99 -23.65 15.22
CA ILE A 4 -0.07 -22.64 15.09
C ILE A 4 -1.23 -23.26 14.30
N LYS A 5 -2.36 -23.49 14.97
CA LYS A 5 -3.56 -24.10 14.38
C LYS A 5 -4.79 -23.20 14.41
N THR A 6 -4.75 -22.11 15.17
CA THR A 6 -5.86 -21.15 15.31
C THR A 6 -5.33 -19.72 15.29
N ARG A 7 -6.20 -18.72 15.12
CA ARG A 7 -5.81 -17.30 15.28
C ARG A 7 -5.34 -17.02 16.70
N ALA A 8 -5.91 -17.69 17.71
CA ALA A 8 -5.44 -17.58 19.09
C ALA A 8 -3.99 -18.08 19.26
N ASP A 9 -3.63 -19.21 18.63
CA ASP A 9 -2.25 -19.71 18.64
C ASP A 9 -1.30 -18.75 17.93
N LEU A 10 -1.75 -18.20 16.79
CA LEU A 10 -0.99 -17.20 16.03
C LEU A 10 -0.72 -15.96 16.89
N GLU A 11 -1.76 -15.44 17.55
CA GLU A 11 -1.66 -14.31 18.47
C GLU A 11 -0.68 -14.59 19.60
N PHE A 12 -0.81 -15.73 20.27
CA PHE A 12 0.09 -16.11 21.36
C PHE A 12 1.56 -16.19 20.91
N ASN A 13 1.82 -16.85 19.77
CA ASN A 13 3.18 -17.00 19.25
C ASN A 13 3.76 -15.65 18.79
N PHE A 14 2.97 -14.80 18.14
CA PHE A 14 3.44 -13.51 17.65
C PHE A 14 3.57 -12.49 18.79
N ASP A 15 2.74 -12.55 19.83
CA ASP A 15 2.93 -11.82 21.09
C ASP A 15 4.27 -12.18 21.74
N ALA A 16 4.65 -13.46 21.75
CA ALA A 16 5.95 -13.89 22.27
C ALA A 16 7.12 -13.31 21.47
N VAL A 17 7.03 -13.30 20.13
CA VAL A 17 8.05 -12.65 19.27
C VAL A 17 8.15 -11.16 19.54
N LEU A 18 7.00 -10.47 19.62
CA LEU A 18 6.92 -9.04 19.90
C LEU A 18 7.51 -8.68 21.27
N ASN A 19 7.12 -9.41 22.32
CA ASN A 19 7.63 -9.24 23.68
C ASN A 19 9.15 -9.43 23.77
N ASN A 20 9.67 -10.46 23.11
CA ASN A 20 11.10 -10.73 23.05
C ASN A 20 11.85 -9.60 22.35
N ASN A 21 11.33 -9.11 21.22
CA ASN A 21 11.89 -7.96 20.52
C ASN A 21 11.86 -6.69 21.38
N TYR A 22 10.78 -6.46 22.15
CA TYR A 22 10.63 -5.29 23.00
C TYR A 22 11.63 -5.28 24.17
N LYS A 23 11.79 -6.42 24.86
CA LYS A 23 12.77 -6.58 25.95
C LYS A 23 14.19 -6.26 25.49
N ASP A 24 14.57 -6.72 24.29
CA ASP A 24 15.90 -6.48 23.73
C ASP A 24 16.15 -5.01 23.40
N ILE A 25 15.16 -4.33 22.80
CA ILE A 25 15.26 -2.90 22.48
C ILE A 25 15.46 -2.09 23.77
N LYS A 26 14.72 -2.44 24.84
CA LYS A 26 14.84 -1.77 26.14
C LYS A 26 16.22 -1.99 26.78
N ASN A 27 16.83 -3.16 26.59
CA ASN A 27 18.08 -3.53 27.24
C ASN A 27 19.34 -3.16 26.43
N SER A 28 19.25 -3.03 25.10
CA SER A 28 20.45 -2.92 24.24
C SER A 28 20.41 -1.80 23.19
N ASN A 29 19.34 -0.99 23.12
CA ASN A 29 19.10 0.04 22.10
C ASN A 29 19.22 -0.44 20.64
N LYS A 30 19.34 -1.75 20.40
CA LYS A 30 19.37 -2.41 19.10
C LYS A 30 18.48 -3.65 19.15
N PHE A 31 18.05 -4.14 18.00
CA PHE A 31 17.58 -5.51 17.93
C PHE A 31 18.79 -6.42 18.15
N SER A 32 18.65 -7.43 19.01
CA SER A 32 19.60 -8.53 19.07
C SER A 32 19.81 -9.09 17.66
N TYR A 33 21.06 -9.36 17.29
CA TYR A 33 21.41 -9.93 15.99
C TYR A 33 20.55 -11.19 15.72
N GLY A 34 19.82 -11.20 14.61
CA GLY A 34 19.00 -12.35 14.18
C GLY A 34 17.50 -12.29 14.52
N ARG A 35 16.99 -11.29 15.23
CA ARG A 35 15.54 -11.17 15.50
C ARG A 35 14.81 -10.31 14.46
N ASN A 36 13.68 -10.83 13.99
CA ASN A 36 12.89 -10.23 12.92
C ASN A 36 11.63 -9.55 13.49
N ALA A 37 11.20 -8.45 12.87
CA ALA A 37 9.93 -7.81 13.19
C ALA A 37 8.76 -8.66 12.69
N VAL A 38 7.66 -8.64 13.45
CA VAL A 38 6.37 -9.12 12.95
C VAL A 38 5.89 -8.19 11.83
N LYS A 39 5.38 -8.79 10.76
CA LYS A 39 4.95 -8.08 9.57
C LYS A 39 3.63 -8.64 9.07
N SER A 40 2.84 -7.76 8.47
CA SER A 40 1.67 -8.12 7.68
C SER A 40 1.76 -7.50 6.29
N TYR A 41 1.26 -8.21 5.29
CA TYR A 41 1.15 -7.73 3.92
C TYR A 41 -0.29 -7.92 3.47
N VAL A 42 -0.90 -6.87 2.94
CA VAL A 42 -2.24 -6.95 2.37
C VAL A 42 -2.13 -7.07 0.86
N VAL A 43 -2.63 -8.18 0.33
CA VAL A 43 -2.68 -8.47 -1.11
C VAL A 43 -4.13 -8.47 -1.54
N GLU A 44 -4.46 -7.65 -2.52
CA GLU A 44 -5.76 -7.69 -3.20
C GLU A 44 -5.76 -8.81 -4.25
N THR A 45 -6.91 -9.44 -4.43
CA THR A 45 -7.14 -10.48 -5.43
C THR A 45 -8.40 -10.17 -6.22
N HIS A 46 -8.29 -10.28 -7.54
CA HIS A 46 -9.41 -10.13 -8.46
C HIS A 46 -9.96 -11.46 -8.96
N ILE A 47 -9.30 -12.56 -8.60
CA ILE A 47 -9.65 -13.92 -9.01
C ILE A 47 -10.92 -14.38 -8.27
N PHE A 48 -11.15 -13.87 -7.07
CA PHE A 48 -12.18 -14.38 -6.15
C PHE A 48 -13.49 -13.58 -6.18
N LYS A 49 -13.70 -12.72 -7.20
CA LYS A 49 -14.85 -11.80 -7.27
C LYS A 49 -16.22 -12.53 -7.22
N ASP A 50 -16.29 -13.79 -7.65
CA ASP A 50 -17.55 -14.55 -7.75
C ASP A 50 -17.74 -15.62 -6.66
N GLN A 51 -17.22 -15.41 -5.44
CA GLN A 51 -17.35 -16.38 -4.33
C GLN A 51 -16.88 -17.80 -4.74
N LEU A 52 -15.68 -17.89 -5.32
CA LEU A 52 -15.10 -19.18 -5.70
C LEU A 52 -15.13 -20.15 -4.50
N PRO A 53 -15.38 -21.46 -4.75
CA PRO A 53 -15.23 -22.48 -3.74
C PRO A 53 -13.86 -22.38 -3.08
N ARG A 54 -13.81 -22.62 -1.75
CA ARG A 54 -12.58 -22.50 -0.97
C ARG A 54 -11.41 -23.26 -1.60
N ASP A 55 -11.65 -24.47 -2.10
CA ASP A 55 -10.60 -25.30 -2.68
C ASP A 55 -9.98 -24.68 -3.95
N GLU A 56 -10.75 -23.93 -4.72
CA GLU A 56 -10.25 -23.18 -5.88
C GLU A 56 -9.40 -21.97 -5.44
N ILE A 57 -9.81 -21.28 -4.38
CA ILE A 57 -9.02 -20.20 -3.77
C ILE A 57 -7.66 -20.75 -3.30
N LEU A 58 -7.68 -21.85 -2.54
CA LEU A 58 -6.44 -22.49 -2.05
C LEU A 58 -5.56 -22.97 -3.20
N SER A 59 -6.16 -23.56 -4.23
CA SER A 59 -5.44 -24.04 -5.41
C SER A 59 -4.77 -22.89 -6.16
N SER A 60 -5.48 -21.76 -6.33
CA SER A 60 -4.93 -20.56 -6.95
C SER A 60 -3.74 -19.99 -6.16
N ILE A 61 -3.89 -19.84 -4.84
CA ILE A 61 -2.81 -19.37 -3.94
C ILE A 61 -1.60 -20.31 -4.01
N LEU A 62 -1.82 -21.62 -3.92
CA LEU A 62 -0.76 -22.62 -3.94
C LEU A 62 -0.06 -22.66 -5.30
N SER A 63 -0.80 -22.60 -6.41
CA SER A 63 -0.23 -22.55 -7.76
C SER A 63 0.69 -21.34 -7.88
N ARG A 64 0.22 -20.16 -7.48
CA ARG A 64 1.02 -18.95 -7.52
C ARG A 64 2.26 -19.03 -6.64
N ALA A 65 2.11 -19.56 -5.43
CA ALA A 65 3.25 -19.70 -4.53
C ALA A 65 4.30 -20.70 -5.06
N LYS A 66 3.88 -21.77 -5.74
CA LYS A 66 4.77 -22.76 -6.37
C LYS A 66 5.54 -22.21 -7.58
N GLU A 67 4.98 -21.26 -8.31
CA GLU A 67 5.71 -20.55 -9.38
C GLU A 67 6.92 -19.76 -8.81
N ILE A 68 6.85 -19.36 -7.55
CA ILE A 68 7.89 -18.57 -6.87
C ILE A 68 8.87 -19.49 -6.14
N ASP A 69 8.34 -20.48 -5.42
CA ASP A 69 9.09 -21.51 -4.71
C ASP A 69 8.38 -22.86 -4.91
N PRO A 70 8.87 -23.75 -5.81
CA PRO A 70 8.23 -25.01 -6.16
C PRO A 70 7.99 -25.96 -4.98
N LYS A 71 8.71 -25.78 -3.87
CA LYS A 71 8.58 -26.61 -2.67
C LYS A 71 7.52 -26.10 -1.70
N THR A 72 6.80 -25.04 -2.06
CA THR A 72 5.73 -24.49 -1.24
C THR A 72 4.65 -25.53 -0.96
N LYS A 73 4.24 -25.60 0.30
CA LYS A 73 3.14 -26.41 0.80
C LYS A 73 2.10 -25.51 1.46
N LEU A 74 0.86 -25.94 1.34
CA LEU A 74 -0.27 -25.34 2.02
C LEU A 74 -0.71 -26.29 3.11
N ASN A 75 -0.59 -25.85 4.36
CA ASN A 75 -1.02 -26.60 5.53
C ASN A 75 -2.29 -25.94 6.07
N GLU A 76 -3.38 -26.69 6.09
CA GLU A 76 -4.63 -26.20 6.69
C GLU A 76 -4.50 -26.09 8.21
N THR A 77 -5.18 -25.09 8.77
CA THR A 77 -5.30 -24.92 10.22
C THR A 77 -6.66 -25.42 10.68
N HIS A 78 -6.97 -25.33 11.98
CA HIS A 78 -8.29 -25.65 12.49
C HIS A 78 -9.35 -24.60 12.12
N GLU A 79 -8.94 -23.44 11.59
CA GLU A 79 -9.85 -22.39 11.14
C GLU A 79 -9.84 -22.32 9.60
N ALA A 80 -11.02 -22.42 8.99
CA ALA A 80 -11.15 -22.51 7.54
C ALA A 80 -10.52 -21.32 6.78
N SER A 81 -10.53 -20.14 7.38
CA SER A 81 -10.00 -18.90 6.81
C SER A 81 -8.56 -18.56 7.22
N LEU A 82 -7.89 -19.42 7.98
CA LEU A 82 -6.48 -19.28 8.34
C LEU A 82 -5.68 -20.45 7.78
N ILE A 83 -4.61 -20.16 7.05
CA ILE A 83 -3.80 -21.17 6.36
C ILE A 83 -2.32 -20.89 6.63
N ASN A 84 -1.51 -21.94 6.76
CA ASN A 84 -0.06 -21.81 6.79
C ASN A 84 0.53 -22.16 5.42
N LEU A 85 1.11 -21.17 4.76
CA LEU A 85 1.89 -21.35 3.55
C LEU A 85 3.37 -21.49 3.94
N GLU A 86 3.89 -22.68 3.78
CA GLU A 86 5.25 -23.05 4.19
C GLU A 86 6.13 -23.29 2.98
N THR A 87 7.32 -22.71 2.98
CA THR A 87 8.37 -22.98 2.00
C THR A 87 9.64 -23.43 2.73
N ASP A 88 10.68 -23.84 2.01
CA ASP A 88 11.97 -24.24 2.61
C ASP A 88 12.57 -23.15 3.52
N GLN A 89 12.20 -21.88 3.30
CA GLN A 89 12.84 -20.74 3.96
C GLN A 89 11.89 -19.84 4.75
N LEU A 90 10.58 -20.04 4.61
CA LEU A 90 9.55 -19.12 5.07
C LEU A 90 8.35 -19.86 5.64
N SER A 91 7.72 -19.28 6.66
CA SER A 91 6.37 -19.63 7.07
C SER A 91 5.53 -18.35 7.07
N LEU A 92 4.45 -18.38 6.31
CA LEU A 92 3.51 -17.28 6.13
C LEU A 92 2.14 -17.77 6.58
N TYR A 93 1.50 -17.05 7.49
CA TYR A 93 0.14 -17.33 7.90
C TYR A 93 -0.80 -16.42 7.12
N LEU A 94 -1.65 -17.00 6.29
CA LEU A 94 -2.57 -16.31 5.41
C LEU A 94 -3.95 -16.26 6.06
N ASP A 95 -4.47 -15.06 6.25
CA ASP A 95 -5.88 -14.85 6.55
C ASP A 95 -6.64 -14.53 5.26
N ILE A 96 -7.61 -15.39 4.93
CA ILE A 96 -8.47 -15.29 3.74
C ILE A 96 -9.94 -15.07 4.13
N ALA A 97 -10.22 -14.54 5.32
CA ALA A 97 -11.60 -14.27 5.75
C ALA A 97 -12.30 -13.23 4.87
N ASN A 98 -11.54 -12.34 4.23
CA ASN A 98 -12.06 -11.43 3.22
C ASN A 98 -11.85 -12.02 1.82
N PRO A 99 -12.90 -12.12 0.98
CA PRO A 99 -12.78 -12.73 -0.35
C PRO A 99 -11.92 -11.89 -1.31
N ARG A 100 -11.79 -10.58 -1.09
CA ARG A 100 -11.03 -9.66 -1.96
C ARG A 100 -9.61 -9.40 -1.46
N TYR A 101 -9.33 -9.61 -0.17
CA TYR A 101 -8.05 -9.27 0.44
C TYR A 101 -7.48 -10.43 1.25
N ILE A 102 -6.26 -10.85 0.89
CA ILE A 102 -5.48 -11.84 1.61
C ILE A 102 -4.47 -11.12 2.50
N VAL A 103 -4.45 -11.44 3.79
CA VAL A 103 -3.49 -10.88 4.73
C VAL A 103 -2.42 -11.92 5.06
N PHE A 104 -1.17 -11.63 4.69
CA PHE A 104 -0.02 -12.49 5.00
C PHE A 104 0.66 -12.01 6.28
N HIS A 105 0.71 -12.83 7.31
CA HIS A 105 1.44 -12.59 8.55
C HIS A 105 2.75 -13.38 8.59
N SER A 106 3.83 -12.75 9.05
CA SER A 106 5.12 -13.43 9.24
C SER A 106 6.01 -12.75 10.26
N ALA A 107 6.79 -13.57 10.96
CA ALA A 107 7.94 -13.14 11.76
C ALA A 107 9.29 -13.60 11.17
N ASN A 108 9.34 -14.07 9.92
CA ASN A 108 10.60 -14.37 9.23
C ASN A 108 11.33 -13.08 8.82
N SER A 109 12.55 -13.19 8.28
CA SER A 109 13.35 -12.03 7.88
C SER A 109 12.78 -11.29 6.66
N THR A 110 12.82 -9.96 6.71
CA THR A 110 12.42 -9.08 5.59
C THR A 110 13.18 -9.39 4.30
N LYS A 111 14.46 -9.79 4.40
CA LYS A 111 15.28 -10.19 3.24
C LYS A 111 14.69 -11.37 2.47
N LYS A 112 13.87 -12.20 3.12
CA LYS A 112 13.22 -13.36 2.50
C LYS A 112 11.75 -13.09 2.18
N THR A 113 11.02 -12.46 3.11
CA THR A 113 9.58 -12.24 2.94
C THR A 113 9.26 -11.18 1.88
N ASP A 114 10.01 -10.07 1.81
CA ASP A 114 9.69 -8.99 0.86
C ASP A 114 9.84 -9.44 -0.60
N PRO A 115 10.93 -10.13 -1.00
CA PRO A 115 11.04 -10.64 -2.37
C PRO A 115 9.96 -11.67 -2.70
N PHE A 116 9.61 -12.55 -1.76
CA PHE A 116 8.54 -13.55 -1.97
C PHE A 116 7.19 -12.86 -2.19
N ILE A 117 6.80 -11.93 -1.31
CA ILE A 117 5.52 -11.22 -1.43
C ILE A 117 5.50 -10.32 -2.68
N LYS A 118 6.59 -9.59 -2.98
CA LYS A 118 6.69 -8.78 -4.22
C LYS A 118 6.48 -9.63 -5.45
N LYS A 119 7.10 -10.81 -5.51
CA LYS A 119 6.83 -11.76 -6.58
C LYS A 119 5.37 -12.22 -6.54
N PHE A 120 4.84 -12.63 -5.39
CA PHE A 120 3.47 -13.12 -5.23
C PHE A 120 2.43 -12.21 -5.90
N TYR A 121 2.41 -10.93 -5.54
CA TYR A 121 1.47 -9.99 -6.12
C TYR A 121 1.90 -9.43 -7.49
N SER A 122 3.08 -9.74 -8.03
CA SER A 122 3.48 -9.29 -9.38
C SER A 122 2.95 -10.17 -10.52
N ALA A 123 2.01 -11.08 -10.25
CA ALA A 123 1.35 -11.89 -11.28
C ALA A 123 -0.11 -11.44 -11.48
N ASN A 124 -0.63 -11.78 -12.66
CA ASN A 124 -2.00 -11.51 -13.03
C ASN A 124 -3.00 -11.97 -11.95
N GLY A 125 -3.84 -11.04 -11.50
CA GLY A 125 -4.95 -11.32 -10.60
C GLY A 125 -4.65 -11.10 -9.12
N TYR A 126 -3.39 -10.82 -8.77
CA TYR A 126 -2.98 -10.39 -7.45
C TYR A 126 -2.33 -9.02 -7.51
N ASP A 127 -2.53 -8.18 -6.50
CA ASP A 127 -1.90 -6.88 -6.42
C ASP A 127 -1.60 -6.53 -4.97
N SER A 128 -0.66 -5.63 -4.75
CA SER A 128 -0.56 -4.95 -3.47
C SER A 128 -1.71 -3.96 -3.34
N ILE A 129 -2.15 -3.67 -2.12
CA ILE A 129 -2.89 -2.42 -1.91
C ILE A 129 -1.92 -1.24 -2.04
N TRP A 130 -2.41 -0.12 -2.57
CA TRP A 130 -1.66 1.11 -2.73
C TRP A 130 -2.39 2.24 -2.01
N LEU A 131 -1.71 2.88 -1.06
CA LEU A 131 -2.25 3.90 -0.19
C LEU A 131 -1.65 5.25 -0.60
N PRO A 132 -2.37 6.04 -1.42
CA PRO A 132 -2.01 7.42 -1.68
C PRO A 132 -1.86 8.22 -0.38
N VAL A 133 -1.13 9.33 -0.43
CA VAL A 133 -0.87 10.17 0.75
C VAL A 133 -2.16 10.52 1.52
N PRO A 134 -3.27 10.94 0.87
CA PRO A 134 -4.54 11.17 1.54
C PRO A 134 -5.07 9.96 2.33
N LEU A 135 -4.91 8.76 1.80
CA LEU A 135 -5.43 7.54 2.39
C LEU A 135 -4.56 7.05 3.55
N LEU A 136 -3.23 7.17 3.42
CA LEU A 136 -2.31 6.95 4.54
C LEU A 136 -2.65 7.86 5.71
N LEU A 137 -2.89 9.15 5.46
CA LEU A 137 -3.23 10.10 6.51
C LEU A 137 -4.55 9.78 7.22
N GLN A 138 -5.52 9.19 6.54
CA GLN A 138 -6.74 8.70 7.20
C GLN A 138 -6.46 7.59 8.21
N ALA A 139 -5.39 6.79 8.04
CA ALA A 139 -5.00 5.76 9.01
C ALA A 139 -4.52 6.35 10.35
N THR A 140 -4.26 7.67 10.44
CA THR A 140 -4.08 8.35 11.73
C THR A 140 -5.29 8.22 12.65
N ASN A 141 -6.49 7.93 12.11
CA ASN A 141 -7.69 7.71 12.91
C ASN A 141 -7.70 6.40 13.70
N PHE A 142 -6.80 5.45 13.40
CA PHE A 142 -6.75 4.13 14.03
C PHE A 142 -6.00 4.11 15.37
N GLY A 143 -5.31 5.19 15.72
CA GLY A 143 -4.56 5.29 16.97
C GLY A 143 -3.89 6.64 17.14
N ARG A 144 -2.92 6.73 18.04
CA ARG A 144 -2.15 7.97 18.23
C ARG A 144 -1.06 8.06 17.17
N PHE A 145 -0.99 9.18 16.48
CA PHE A 145 0.13 9.45 15.58
C PHE A 145 1.48 9.34 16.33
N TRP A 146 2.38 8.52 15.81
CA TRP A 146 3.69 8.23 16.42
C TRP A 146 4.86 8.66 15.55
N GLY A 147 4.69 8.79 14.24
CA GLY A 147 5.79 9.12 13.34
C GLY A 147 5.42 8.94 11.87
N MET A 148 6.35 9.28 11.00
CA MET A 148 6.22 9.09 9.56
C MET A 148 7.57 8.95 8.88
N GLY A 149 7.54 8.35 7.69
CA GLY A 149 8.61 8.36 6.72
C GLY A 149 8.16 9.10 5.47
N VAL A 150 9.02 9.98 4.97
CA VAL A 150 8.88 10.66 3.67
C VAL A 150 9.94 10.07 2.76
N SER A 151 9.53 9.72 1.55
CA SER A 151 10.39 9.27 0.46
C SER A 151 9.81 9.76 -0.85
N PHE A 152 10.56 10.58 -1.57
CA PHE A 152 10.15 11.17 -2.83
C PHE A 152 11.32 11.14 -3.80
N GLN A 153 11.01 10.83 -5.04
CA GLN A 153 11.95 10.82 -6.15
C GLN A 153 11.34 11.65 -7.28
N GLN A 154 11.94 12.78 -7.60
CA GLN A 154 11.49 13.70 -8.63
C GLN A 154 11.78 13.11 -10.02
N ALA A 155 10.84 12.32 -10.54
CA ALA A 155 11.04 11.53 -11.75
C ALA A 155 10.94 12.33 -13.06
N LEU A 156 10.61 13.62 -12.99
CA LEU A 156 10.47 14.50 -14.16
C LEU A 156 11.69 15.39 -14.42
N GLU A 157 12.63 15.44 -13.47
CA GLU A 157 13.88 16.19 -13.61
C GLU A 157 14.97 15.24 -14.08
N GLU A 158 15.82 15.73 -14.99
CA GLU A 158 16.97 14.95 -15.47
C GLU A 158 18.08 15.04 -14.42
N PRO A 159 18.74 13.92 -14.07
CA PRO A 159 19.88 13.96 -13.16
C PRO A 159 20.98 14.82 -13.76
N ASN A 160 21.57 15.72 -12.96
CA ASN A 160 22.72 16.50 -13.40
C ASN A 160 23.89 15.55 -13.74
N GLU A 161 24.51 15.72 -14.91
CA GLU A 161 25.62 14.87 -15.38
C GLU A 161 26.84 14.89 -14.43
N ASP A 162 26.95 15.89 -13.55
CA ASP A 162 28.03 16.06 -12.59
C ASP A 162 27.83 15.32 -11.25
N GLU A 163 26.65 14.72 -11.00
CA GLU A 163 26.38 13.93 -9.79
C GLU A 163 26.69 12.45 -10.03
N VAL A 164 27.80 11.98 -9.46
CA VAL A 164 28.25 10.59 -9.53
C VAL A 164 27.24 9.69 -8.82
N ASN A 165 26.32 9.10 -9.60
CA ASN A 165 25.31 8.16 -9.13
C ASN A 165 25.95 6.92 -8.48
N GLY A 166 25.94 6.88 -7.15
CA GLY A 166 26.05 5.62 -6.41
C GLY A 166 24.77 4.79 -6.56
N PRO A 167 24.82 3.46 -6.47
CA PRO A 167 23.64 2.59 -6.62
C PRO A 167 22.56 2.77 -5.53
N ASP A 168 22.80 3.61 -4.51
CA ASP A 168 21.89 3.92 -3.40
C ASP A 168 21.25 5.34 -3.51
N ASP A 169 21.58 6.13 -4.54
CA ASP A 169 21.23 7.57 -4.64
C ASP A 169 19.98 7.84 -5.50
N THR A 170 18.96 6.98 -5.39
CA THR A 170 17.75 7.08 -6.24
C THR A 170 16.63 7.92 -5.62
N GLN A 171 16.84 8.56 -4.47
CA GLN A 171 15.80 9.31 -3.75
C GLN A 171 16.25 10.73 -3.44
N ASP A 172 15.62 11.73 -4.06
CA ASP A 172 15.95 13.14 -3.82
C ASP A 172 15.60 13.57 -2.39
N VAL A 173 14.58 12.97 -1.78
CA VAL A 173 14.18 13.24 -0.39
C VAL A 173 13.90 11.95 0.36
N SER A 174 14.63 11.71 1.45
CA SER A 174 14.37 10.59 2.37
C SER A 174 14.52 11.03 3.83
N LEU A 175 13.43 10.94 4.59
CA LEU A 175 13.41 11.38 5.98
C LEU A 175 12.49 10.51 6.83
N THR A 176 12.86 10.26 8.08
CA THR A 176 11.97 9.63 9.07
C THR A 176 11.96 10.41 10.38
N VAL A 177 10.77 10.80 10.83
CA VAL A 177 10.58 11.50 12.10
C VAL A 177 9.63 10.72 13.00
N LYS A 178 9.95 10.65 14.30
CA LYS A 178 9.18 9.89 15.30
C LYS A 178 8.94 10.71 16.57
N ARG A 179 7.91 10.31 17.31
CA ARG A 179 7.51 10.83 18.62
C ARG A 179 7.11 12.31 18.60
N HIS A 180 7.49 13.04 19.65
CA HIS A 180 6.99 14.35 20.01
C HIS A 180 7.17 15.41 18.92
N PHE A 181 8.25 15.34 18.13
CA PHE A 181 8.46 16.29 17.03
C PHE A 181 7.74 15.90 15.74
N ALA A 182 7.31 14.65 15.57
CA ALA A 182 6.80 14.18 14.28
C ALA A 182 5.57 14.98 13.81
N LYS A 183 4.72 15.41 14.74
CA LYS A 183 3.52 16.19 14.41
C LYS A 183 3.91 17.58 13.91
N THR A 184 4.56 18.36 14.76
CA THR A 184 4.97 19.74 14.44
C THR A 184 5.80 19.78 13.19
N PHE A 185 6.74 18.85 13.05
CA PHE A 185 7.60 18.74 11.89
C PHE A 185 6.81 18.48 10.61
N PHE A 186 5.83 17.59 10.65
CA PHE A 186 4.95 17.33 9.51
C PHE A 186 4.07 18.52 9.14
N GLU A 187 3.47 19.18 10.13
CA GLU A 187 2.67 20.38 9.93
C GLU A 187 3.50 21.51 9.30
N THR A 188 4.77 21.64 9.69
CA THR A 188 5.71 22.57 9.07
C THR A 188 6.02 22.20 7.63
N LEU A 189 6.32 20.93 7.36
CA LEU A 189 6.66 20.48 6.01
C LEU A 189 5.48 20.67 5.03
N ILE A 190 4.26 20.29 5.40
CA ILE A 190 3.10 20.47 4.50
C ILE A 190 2.85 21.95 4.17
N LYS A 191 3.15 22.86 5.09
CA LYS A 191 2.98 24.30 4.89
C LYS A 191 4.16 24.97 4.19
N SER A 192 5.23 24.23 3.90
CA SER A 192 6.43 24.75 3.24
C SER A 192 6.32 24.68 1.72
N ASP A 193 7.22 25.37 1.03
CA ASP A 193 7.29 25.41 -0.44
C ASP A 193 7.70 24.07 -1.06
N ILE A 194 8.25 23.14 -0.26
CA ILE A 194 8.66 21.80 -0.71
C ILE A 194 7.56 20.74 -0.51
N ASN A 195 6.32 21.16 -0.20
CA ASN A 195 5.24 20.23 0.12
C ASN A 195 4.92 19.23 -1.00
N SER A 196 5.09 19.62 -2.27
CA SER A 196 4.92 18.75 -3.43
C SER A 196 5.93 17.59 -3.50
N MET A 197 6.99 17.62 -2.70
CA MET A 197 8.00 16.56 -2.56
C MET A 197 7.78 15.69 -1.31
N LEU A 198 6.64 15.82 -0.61
CA LEU A 198 6.36 15.06 0.61
C LEU A 198 5.65 13.73 0.34
N GLY A 199 6.26 12.86 -0.46
CA GLY A 199 5.78 11.50 -0.69
C GLY A 199 5.78 10.70 0.62
N ILE A 200 4.68 10.70 1.37
CA ILE A 200 4.59 9.97 2.64
C ILE A 200 4.66 8.47 2.34
N SER A 201 5.82 7.85 2.57
CA SER A 201 6.03 6.44 2.27
C SER A 201 5.61 5.53 3.41
N LYS A 202 5.48 6.10 4.62
CA LYS A 202 5.14 5.35 5.82
C LYS A 202 4.50 6.22 6.89
N LEU A 203 3.53 5.66 7.59
CA LEU A 203 2.91 6.24 8.78
C LEU A 203 3.09 5.32 9.99
N SER A 204 3.52 5.85 11.13
CA SER A 204 3.65 5.11 12.38
C SER A 204 2.50 5.46 13.33
N ILE A 205 1.76 4.45 13.80
CA ILE A 205 0.61 4.60 14.71
C ILE A 205 0.86 3.82 15.99
N LEU A 206 0.67 4.47 17.14
CA LEU A 206 0.70 3.85 18.47
C LEU A 206 -0.73 3.54 18.94
N ARG A 207 -0.98 2.29 19.35
CA ARG A 207 -2.20 1.87 20.06
C ARG A 207 -1.83 1.24 21.39
N GLY A 208 -2.45 1.68 22.47
CA GLY A 208 -2.20 1.18 23.83
C GLY A 208 -2.77 2.14 24.87
N GLU A 209 -2.92 1.66 26.11
CA GLU A 209 -3.43 2.49 27.21
C GLU A 209 -2.34 3.44 27.73
N ARG A 210 -2.72 4.70 28.01
CA ARG A 210 -1.90 5.61 28.81
C ARG A 210 -2.20 5.33 30.29
N GLU A 211 -1.12 5.02 31.02
CA GLU A 211 -0.91 5.11 32.47
C GLU A 211 -2.13 5.47 33.31
N ASN A 212 -2.71 4.46 33.97
CA ASN A 212 -3.22 4.57 35.34
C ASN A 212 -3.35 3.22 36.07
N SER A 213 -2.65 2.18 35.62
CA SER A 213 -2.57 0.94 36.37
C SER A 213 -1.11 0.66 36.73
N LEU A 214 -0.85 0.54 38.03
CA LEU A 214 0.38 0.04 38.63
C LEU A 214 0.64 -1.44 38.28
N ASN A 215 -0.01 -1.98 37.25
CA ASN A 215 0.04 -3.37 36.83
C ASN A 215 0.91 -3.51 35.57
N GLN A 216 1.81 -4.48 35.60
CA GLN A 216 2.90 -4.68 34.64
C GLN A 216 2.47 -5.14 33.22
N ASP A 217 1.17 -5.19 32.92
CA ASP A 217 0.60 -5.75 31.68
C ASP A 217 0.01 -4.70 30.73
N ASN A 218 0.67 -3.55 30.57
CA ASN A 218 0.26 -2.58 29.55
C ASN A 218 0.54 -3.13 28.14
N LYS A 219 -0.52 -3.61 27.47
CA LYS A 219 -0.50 -4.02 26.06
C LYS A 219 -0.50 -2.81 25.14
N PHE A 220 0.51 -2.71 24.29
CA PHE A 220 0.65 -1.68 23.26
C PHE A 220 1.27 -2.23 21.97
N ILE A 221 1.05 -1.51 20.88
CA ILE A 221 1.67 -1.76 19.59
C ILE A 221 1.95 -0.44 18.87
N ILE A 222 3.07 -0.40 18.15
CA ILE A 222 3.45 0.64 17.20
C ILE A 222 3.51 -0.02 15.84
N ASP A 223 2.62 0.39 14.95
CA ASP A 223 2.51 -0.11 13.59
C ASP A 223 3.03 0.92 12.60
N ASP A 224 4.00 0.48 11.81
CA ASP A 224 4.55 1.21 10.67
C ASP A 224 3.78 0.73 9.41
N ILE A 225 2.82 1.53 8.94
CA ILE A 225 2.01 1.29 7.74
C ILE A 225 2.73 1.91 6.54
N LYS A 226 3.11 1.11 5.55
CA LYS A 226 3.73 1.61 4.31
C LYS A 226 2.68 1.85 3.22
N TYR A 227 3.00 2.75 2.28
CA TYR A 227 2.14 3.08 1.15
C TYR A 227 1.77 1.86 0.29
N ASN A 228 2.61 0.83 0.26
CA ASN A 228 2.38 -0.40 -0.50
C ASN A 228 1.73 -1.52 0.35
N GLY A 229 0.89 -1.19 1.33
CA GLY A 229 0.12 -2.20 2.07
C GLY A 229 0.91 -3.11 3.01
N LYS A 230 2.23 -2.90 3.15
CA LYS A 230 3.06 -3.60 4.14
C LYS A 230 2.95 -2.90 5.50
N LEU A 231 2.73 -3.68 6.54
CA LEU A 231 2.76 -3.24 7.93
C LEU A 231 3.88 -3.94 8.69
N THR A 232 4.57 -3.21 9.55
CA THR A 232 5.55 -3.79 10.48
C THR A 232 5.24 -3.38 11.91
N ALA A 233 5.26 -4.33 12.82
CA ALA A 233 4.77 -4.15 14.18
C ALA A 233 5.92 -4.17 15.21
N LYS A 234 5.82 -3.31 16.21
CA LYS A 234 6.70 -3.29 17.40
C LYS A 234 5.86 -3.08 18.66
N GLY A 235 6.12 -3.82 19.72
CA GLY A 235 5.34 -3.72 20.95
C GLY A 235 5.18 -5.09 21.59
N ASN A 236 4.01 -5.39 22.13
CA ASN A 236 3.72 -6.65 22.83
C ASN A 236 2.28 -7.17 22.59
N SER A 237 1.58 -6.67 21.57
CA SER A 237 0.20 -7.07 21.30
C SER A 237 -0.09 -7.19 19.81
N PHE A 238 -0.02 -8.41 19.29
CA PHE A 238 -0.35 -8.81 17.94
C PHE A 238 -1.85 -8.69 17.66
N SER A 239 -2.72 -8.95 18.63
CA SER A 239 -4.16 -8.73 18.45
C SER A 239 -4.52 -7.27 18.16
N ARG A 240 -3.76 -6.30 18.70
CA ARG A 240 -3.91 -4.87 18.34
C ARG A 240 -3.37 -4.57 16.94
N HIS A 241 -2.32 -5.27 16.52
CA HIS A 241 -1.77 -5.20 15.16
C HIS A 241 -2.78 -5.73 14.13
N THR A 242 -3.29 -6.96 14.31
CA THR A 242 -4.27 -7.56 13.40
C THR A 242 -5.53 -6.70 13.28
N ARG A 243 -6.03 -6.15 14.39
CA ARG A 243 -7.13 -5.18 14.37
C ARG A 243 -6.84 -3.96 13.48
N LEU A 244 -5.63 -3.39 13.57
CA LEU A 244 -5.24 -2.26 12.70
C LEU A 244 -5.17 -2.69 11.24
N VAL A 245 -4.67 -3.89 10.96
CA VAL A 245 -4.63 -4.44 9.59
C VAL A 245 -6.04 -4.53 9.01
N TYR A 246 -7.03 -5.05 9.75
CA TYR A 246 -8.42 -5.11 9.25
C TYR A 246 -9.08 -3.73 9.14
N GLU A 247 -8.81 -2.81 10.08
CA GLU A 247 -9.28 -1.41 9.98
C GLU A 247 -8.75 -0.77 8.67
N LEU A 248 -7.49 -1.04 8.31
CA LEU A 248 -6.90 -0.59 7.05
C LEU A 248 -7.51 -1.28 5.82
N VAL A 249 -7.72 -2.60 5.87
CA VAL A 249 -8.38 -3.36 4.78
C VAL A 249 -9.79 -2.82 4.52
N ASN A 250 -10.56 -2.55 5.56
CA ASN A 250 -11.91 -2.00 5.45
C ASN A 250 -11.92 -0.57 4.90
N LEU A 251 -11.00 0.28 5.36
CA LEU A 251 -10.81 1.63 4.82
C LEU A 251 -10.50 1.57 3.32
N TYR A 252 -9.54 0.73 2.95
CA TYR A 252 -9.10 0.57 1.57
C TYR A 252 -10.21 -0.01 0.67
N GLY A 253 -10.88 -1.08 1.10
CA GLY A 253 -11.99 -1.68 0.39
C GLY A 253 -13.14 -0.71 0.16
N GLY A 254 -13.52 0.07 1.18
CA GLY A 254 -14.56 1.09 1.02
C GLY A 254 -14.19 2.22 0.05
N VAL A 255 -12.90 2.52 -0.14
CA VAL A 255 -12.47 3.44 -1.21
C VAL A 255 -12.58 2.78 -2.57
N ILE A 256 -12.08 1.55 -2.71
CA ILE A 256 -12.14 0.80 -3.96
C ILE A 256 -13.59 0.62 -4.45
N ASP A 257 -14.51 0.23 -3.57
CA ASP A 257 -15.92 0.04 -3.92
C ASP A 257 -16.55 1.35 -4.44
N LYS A 258 -16.17 2.50 -3.85
CA LYS A 258 -16.59 3.82 -4.34
C LYS A 258 -16.03 4.12 -5.72
N LEU A 259 -14.72 3.92 -5.93
CA LEU A 259 -14.10 4.15 -7.24
C LEU A 259 -14.74 3.26 -8.32
N GLU A 260 -14.96 1.99 -8.02
CA GLU A 260 -15.58 1.05 -8.98
C GLU A 260 -17.04 1.42 -9.28
N THR A 261 -17.75 2.12 -8.38
CA THR A 261 -19.11 2.62 -8.61
C THR A 261 -19.17 3.75 -9.65
N TYR A 262 -18.12 4.57 -9.76
CA TYR A 262 -18.07 5.65 -10.76
C TYR A 262 -17.47 5.21 -12.11
N ALA A 263 -17.09 3.93 -12.26
CA ALA A 263 -16.54 3.41 -13.49
C ALA A 263 -17.51 3.59 -14.68
N LEU A 264 -16.94 3.93 -15.84
CA LEU A 264 -17.69 4.24 -17.05
C LEU A 264 -18.26 2.98 -17.71
N SER A 265 -19.55 3.00 -18.04
CA SER A 265 -20.18 1.97 -18.87
C SER A 265 -21.12 2.58 -19.88
N PHE A 266 -21.28 1.89 -21.01
CA PHE A 266 -22.35 2.19 -21.95
C PHE A 266 -23.54 1.30 -21.60
N GLU A 267 -24.61 1.89 -21.10
CA GLU A 267 -25.84 1.20 -20.71
C GLU A 267 -26.98 1.75 -21.56
N GLU A 268 -27.70 0.88 -22.27
CA GLU A 268 -28.93 1.22 -23.01
C GLU A 268 -28.89 2.51 -23.88
N GLY A 269 -27.72 2.83 -24.46
CA GLY A 269 -27.56 4.00 -25.33
C GLY A 269 -27.07 5.28 -24.63
N TYR A 270 -26.84 5.26 -23.32
CA TYR A 270 -26.24 6.36 -22.57
C TYR A 270 -24.91 5.96 -21.92
N LEU A 271 -24.03 6.93 -21.73
CA LEU A 271 -22.80 6.76 -20.97
C LEU A 271 -23.10 6.98 -19.49
N ALA A 272 -22.97 5.92 -18.69
CA ALA A 272 -23.03 5.95 -17.23
C ALA A 272 -21.62 6.04 -16.63
N GLY A 273 -21.51 6.51 -15.39
CA GLY A 273 -20.25 6.72 -14.68
C GLY A 273 -19.64 8.11 -14.90
N ASN A 274 -18.49 8.37 -14.29
CA ASN A 274 -17.81 9.66 -14.36
C ASN A 274 -16.29 9.47 -14.46
N PRO A 275 -15.59 10.30 -15.24
CA PRO A 275 -14.14 10.28 -15.26
C PRO A 275 -13.56 10.84 -13.95
N PHE A 276 -12.43 10.30 -13.52
CA PHE A 276 -11.70 10.76 -12.35
C PHE A 276 -10.74 11.87 -12.77
N THR A 277 -10.67 12.95 -12.02
CA THR A 277 -9.72 14.04 -12.28
C THR A 277 -8.67 14.08 -11.18
N ILE A 278 -7.41 13.93 -11.55
CA ILE A 278 -6.26 14.13 -10.67
C ILE A 278 -5.70 15.52 -10.98
N THR A 279 -5.88 16.48 -10.07
CA THR A 279 -5.33 17.85 -10.22
C THR A 279 -4.00 17.95 -9.50
N PHE A 280 -3.00 18.52 -10.18
CA PHE A 280 -1.69 18.80 -9.61
C PHE A 280 -1.70 20.11 -8.81
N SER A 281 -0.92 20.17 -7.74
CA SER A 281 -0.66 21.41 -6.98
C SER A 281 0.36 22.31 -7.65
N LYS A 282 1.11 21.80 -8.65
CA LYS A 282 2.09 22.52 -9.46
C LYS A 282 1.89 22.23 -10.95
N LYS A 283 2.39 23.13 -11.81
CA LYS A 283 2.41 22.90 -13.26
C LYS A 283 3.40 21.78 -13.59
N ILE A 284 2.99 20.87 -14.47
CA ILE A 284 3.79 19.73 -14.91
C ILE A 284 4.01 19.80 -16.42
N ASP A 285 5.15 19.31 -16.90
CA ASP A 285 5.34 19.10 -18.33
C ASP A 285 4.59 17.82 -18.76
N PRO A 286 3.50 17.94 -19.53
CA PRO A 286 2.67 16.80 -19.89
C PRO A 286 3.40 15.82 -20.82
N ALA A 287 4.37 16.26 -21.62
CA ALA A 287 5.13 15.37 -22.49
C ALA A 287 6.00 14.41 -21.67
N LYS A 288 6.82 14.97 -20.76
CA LYS A 288 7.65 14.17 -19.83
C LYS A 288 6.80 13.24 -18.96
N LEU A 289 5.62 13.71 -18.53
CA LEU A 289 4.71 12.90 -17.73
C LEU A 289 4.15 11.71 -18.51
N VAL A 290 3.78 11.90 -19.79
CA VAL A 290 3.33 10.82 -20.67
C VAL A 290 4.44 9.77 -20.83
N ASP A 291 5.66 10.20 -21.14
CA ASP A 291 6.81 9.31 -21.30
C ASP A 291 7.10 8.51 -20.01
N LEU A 292 7.01 9.18 -18.86
CA LEU A 292 7.22 8.55 -17.55
C LEU A 292 6.13 7.51 -17.23
N MET A 293 4.86 7.84 -17.51
CA MET A 293 3.72 7.02 -17.10
C MET A 293 3.48 5.82 -18.01
N PHE A 294 3.64 5.96 -19.33
CA PHE A 294 3.13 5.00 -20.32
C PHE A 294 4.21 4.14 -21.00
N ASN A 295 5.45 4.13 -20.48
CA ASN A 295 6.54 3.30 -20.99
C ASN A 295 6.50 1.82 -20.56
N GLY A 296 5.55 1.44 -19.70
CA GLY A 296 5.36 0.08 -19.19
C GLY A 296 6.27 -0.37 -18.06
N ASN A 297 7.20 0.46 -17.60
CA ASN A 297 8.13 0.15 -16.51
C ASN A 297 7.61 0.57 -15.13
N GLU A 298 8.34 0.18 -14.08
CA GLU A 298 8.12 0.74 -12.74
C GLU A 298 8.36 2.27 -12.76
N PRO A 299 7.59 3.05 -11.98
CA PRO A 299 6.62 2.61 -10.97
C PRO A 299 5.19 2.42 -11.50
N PHE A 300 4.83 3.04 -12.64
CA PHE A 300 3.45 3.13 -13.12
C PHE A 300 2.92 1.86 -13.77
N ARG A 301 3.77 1.13 -14.51
CA ARG A 301 3.40 -0.11 -15.22
C ARG A 301 2.19 0.05 -16.16
N LEU A 302 2.00 1.25 -16.71
CA LEU A 302 1.02 1.50 -17.76
C LEU A 302 1.75 1.49 -19.09
N TRP A 303 1.17 0.84 -20.10
CA TRP A 303 1.62 0.96 -21.48
C TRP A 303 0.51 1.58 -22.29
N GLY A 304 0.82 2.60 -23.08
CA GLY A 304 -0.18 3.32 -23.84
C GLY A 304 0.34 3.84 -25.16
N ILE A 305 -0.61 4.25 -25.99
CA ILE A 305 -0.35 4.96 -27.24
C ILE A 305 -0.90 6.37 -27.07
N GLU A 306 -0.01 7.34 -27.17
CA GLU A 306 -0.30 8.76 -27.05
C GLU A 306 -0.73 9.39 -28.38
N ASP A 307 -1.61 10.37 -28.26
CA ASP A 307 -2.08 11.24 -29.34
C ASP A 307 -2.05 12.69 -28.82
N GLU A 308 -1.21 13.54 -29.41
CA GLU A 308 -1.17 14.96 -29.04
C GLU A 308 -2.32 15.71 -29.73
N ILE A 309 -3.31 16.12 -28.93
CA ILE A 309 -4.53 16.78 -29.42
C ILE A 309 -4.39 18.31 -29.51
N GLY A 310 -3.16 18.83 -29.33
CA GLY A 310 -2.79 20.24 -29.42
C GLY A 310 -2.64 20.95 -28.07
N ASN A 311 -1.96 22.10 -28.06
CA ASN A 311 -1.69 22.91 -26.85
C ASN A 311 -1.02 22.12 -25.70
N LYS A 312 -0.11 21.19 -26.02
CA LYS A 312 0.51 20.28 -25.04
C LYS A 312 -0.53 19.47 -24.24
N GLN A 313 -1.64 19.11 -24.88
CA GLN A 313 -2.62 18.20 -24.31
C GLN A 313 -2.48 16.84 -25.00
N TYR A 314 -2.48 15.79 -24.18
CA TYR A 314 -2.29 14.43 -24.66
C TYR A 314 -3.50 13.59 -24.32
N ARG A 315 -3.94 12.79 -25.28
CA ARG A 315 -4.84 11.68 -25.03
C ARG A 315 -4.04 10.38 -25.11
N VAL A 316 -4.18 9.51 -24.12
CA VAL A 316 -3.47 8.23 -24.12
C VAL A 316 -4.47 7.10 -23.92
N TYR A 317 -4.42 6.12 -24.81
CA TYR A 317 -5.14 4.86 -24.65
C TYR A 317 -4.17 3.84 -24.09
N ALA A 318 -4.41 3.39 -22.85
CA ALA A 318 -3.44 2.59 -22.12
C ALA A 318 -4.05 1.33 -21.50
N VAL A 319 -3.17 0.39 -21.19
CA VAL A 319 -3.45 -0.82 -20.42
C VAL A 319 -2.54 -0.86 -19.20
N ASP A 320 -3.09 -1.32 -18.09
CA ASP A 320 -2.29 -1.61 -16.90
C ASP A 320 -1.61 -2.97 -17.08
N ILE A 321 -0.29 -2.99 -17.22
CA ILE A 321 0.49 -4.21 -17.45
C ILE A 321 0.48 -5.11 -16.21
N HIS A 322 0.24 -4.56 -15.03
CA HIS A 322 0.32 -5.35 -13.80
C HIS A 322 -0.77 -6.41 -13.70
N ASN A 323 -2.01 -6.04 -14.04
CA ASN A 323 -3.17 -6.93 -13.99
C ASN A 323 -3.89 -7.05 -15.35
N GLY A 324 -3.33 -6.46 -16.41
CA GLY A 324 -3.99 -6.31 -17.71
C GLY A 324 -5.24 -5.44 -17.68
N ASN A 325 -5.58 -4.81 -16.54
CA ASN A 325 -6.89 -4.25 -16.22
C ASN A 325 -8.06 -5.17 -16.66
N MET A 326 -7.90 -6.49 -16.50
CA MET A 326 -8.85 -7.50 -16.98
C MET A 326 -9.14 -7.41 -18.49
N GLY A 327 -8.18 -6.91 -19.28
CA GLY A 327 -8.29 -6.69 -20.73
C GLY A 327 -8.88 -5.33 -21.14
N ASN A 328 -9.25 -4.47 -20.18
CA ASN A 328 -9.94 -3.21 -20.46
C ASN A 328 -8.98 -2.04 -20.69
N LYS A 329 -9.22 -1.26 -21.74
CA LYS A 329 -8.42 -0.06 -22.07
C LYS A 329 -8.86 1.13 -21.23
N LEU A 330 -7.92 1.75 -20.56
CA LEU A 330 -8.08 3.03 -19.86
C LEU A 330 -7.88 4.16 -20.86
N THR A 331 -8.62 5.25 -20.71
CA THR A 331 -8.37 6.48 -21.48
C THR A 331 -7.92 7.58 -20.55
N PHE A 332 -6.86 8.27 -20.94
CA PHE A 332 -6.27 9.37 -20.20
C PHE A 332 -6.35 10.65 -21.02
N GLU A 333 -6.69 11.77 -20.38
CA GLU A 333 -6.49 13.12 -20.93
C GLU A 333 -5.55 13.89 -20.00
N ILE A 334 -4.43 14.38 -20.52
CA ILE A 334 -3.32 14.88 -19.72
C ILE A 334 -2.98 16.29 -20.16
N THR A 335 -2.86 17.17 -19.17
CA THR A 335 -2.48 18.58 -19.33
C THR A 335 -1.43 18.96 -18.30
N SER A 336 -0.96 20.21 -18.32
CA SER A 336 -0.05 20.71 -17.29
C SER A 336 -0.65 20.78 -15.88
N ASP A 337 -1.98 20.70 -15.76
CA ASP A 337 -2.71 20.95 -14.51
C ASP A 337 -3.39 19.71 -13.95
N TYR A 338 -3.74 18.76 -14.83
CA TYR A 338 -4.49 17.58 -14.42
C TYR A 338 -4.31 16.41 -15.35
N ILE A 339 -4.61 15.22 -14.81
CA ILE A 339 -4.90 13.99 -15.55
C ILE A 339 -6.38 13.67 -15.35
N ARG A 340 -7.10 13.42 -16.44
CA ARG A 340 -8.42 12.81 -16.40
C ARG A 340 -8.32 11.35 -16.78
N VAL A 341 -8.87 10.45 -15.96
CA VAL A 341 -8.84 9.00 -16.16
C VAL A 341 -10.25 8.48 -16.32
N SER A 342 -10.50 7.84 -17.45
CA SER A 342 -11.72 7.11 -17.76
C SER A 342 -11.49 5.63 -17.46
N LEU A 343 -12.00 5.18 -16.29
CA LEU A 343 -11.94 3.79 -15.85
C LEU A 343 -13.17 3.03 -16.39
N PRO A 344 -13.02 2.04 -17.28
CA PRO A 344 -14.17 1.24 -17.74
C PRO A 344 -14.78 0.39 -16.63
N LYS A 345 -16.09 0.11 -16.69
CA LYS A 345 -16.76 -0.85 -15.81
C LYS A 345 -16.07 -2.21 -15.91
N HIS A 346 -16.05 -2.95 -14.78
CA HIS A 346 -15.29 -4.19 -14.59
C HIS A 346 -13.76 -4.04 -14.55
N SER A 347 -13.23 -2.82 -14.73
CA SER A 347 -11.82 -2.53 -14.43
C SER A 347 -11.55 -2.57 -12.93
N CYS A 348 -10.27 -2.69 -12.59
CA CYS A 348 -9.84 -2.70 -11.21
C CYS A 348 -9.65 -1.28 -10.67
N GLY A 349 -10.38 -0.92 -9.59
CA GLY A 349 -10.18 0.36 -8.90
C GLY A 349 -8.78 0.56 -8.32
N ASN A 350 -8.06 -0.53 -8.03
CA ASN A 350 -6.67 -0.45 -7.53
C ASN A 350 -5.73 0.14 -8.57
N THR A 351 -6.00 -0.01 -9.86
CA THR A 351 -5.25 0.66 -10.93
C THR A 351 -5.19 2.18 -10.69
N LEU A 352 -6.32 2.77 -10.32
CA LEU A 352 -6.43 4.21 -10.05
C LEU A 352 -5.71 4.60 -8.75
N LEU A 353 -5.82 3.78 -7.70
CA LEU A 353 -5.10 4.04 -6.44
C LEU A 353 -3.59 3.84 -6.57
N ARG A 354 -3.12 2.84 -7.32
CA ARG A 354 -1.69 2.69 -7.66
C ARG A 354 -1.19 3.90 -8.43
N LEU A 355 -1.91 4.31 -9.48
CA LEU A 355 -1.58 5.49 -10.26
C LEU A 355 -1.45 6.71 -9.33
N PHE A 356 -2.45 6.95 -8.49
CA PHE A 356 -2.46 8.12 -7.62
C PHE A 356 -1.38 8.07 -6.53
N ALA A 357 -1.12 6.89 -5.95
CA ALA A 357 -0.03 6.70 -5.00
C ALA A 357 1.33 6.96 -5.65
N ASN A 358 1.56 6.46 -6.86
CA ASN A 358 2.79 6.71 -7.60
C ASN A 358 2.93 8.18 -7.98
N LEU A 359 1.87 8.86 -8.41
CA LEU A 359 1.92 10.31 -8.63
C LEU A 359 2.34 11.04 -7.35
N ASN A 360 1.81 10.66 -6.18
CA ASN A 360 2.23 11.27 -4.91
C ASN A 360 3.70 11.01 -4.53
N HIS A 361 4.31 9.94 -5.03
CA HIS A 361 5.69 9.58 -4.69
C HIS A 361 6.73 10.07 -5.70
N TYR A 362 6.33 10.26 -6.96
CA TYR A 362 7.26 10.49 -8.06
C TYR A 362 7.08 11.82 -8.79
N VAL A 363 5.94 12.49 -8.60
CA VAL A 363 5.54 13.63 -9.43
C VAL A 363 5.06 14.81 -8.59
N ASP A 364 4.03 14.59 -7.78
CA ASP A 364 3.43 15.60 -6.93
C ASP A 364 2.70 14.97 -5.72
N ALA A 365 3.32 15.07 -4.56
CA ALA A 365 2.79 14.57 -3.29
C ALA A 365 1.47 15.22 -2.87
N MET A 366 1.19 16.44 -3.33
CA MET A 366 0.00 17.22 -2.95
C MET A 366 -1.12 17.16 -4.00
N ALA A 367 -0.95 16.34 -5.05
CA ALA A 367 -2.00 16.10 -6.02
C ALA A 367 -3.29 15.60 -5.33
N ARG A 368 -4.44 16.01 -5.87
CA ARG A 368 -5.78 15.63 -5.39
C ARG A 368 -6.51 14.83 -6.46
N MET A 369 -7.33 13.87 -6.06
CA MET A 369 -8.18 13.09 -6.96
C MET A 369 -9.66 13.34 -6.63
N GLU A 370 -10.47 13.63 -7.63
CA GLU A 370 -11.89 13.93 -7.48
C GLU A 370 -12.75 13.22 -8.53
N VAL A 371 -13.97 12.85 -8.13
CA VAL A 371 -15.02 12.33 -9.01
C VAL A 371 -16.38 12.69 -8.39
N VAL A 372 -17.18 13.48 -9.12
CA VAL A 372 -18.49 13.96 -8.65
C VAL A 372 -18.41 14.59 -7.24
N ASP A 373 -18.88 13.90 -6.21
CA ASP A 373 -18.94 14.32 -4.80
C ASP A 373 -17.86 13.66 -3.93
N TYR A 374 -17.05 12.78 -4.51
CA TYR A 374 -15.98 12.07 -3.83
C TYR A 374 -14.61 12.70 -4.12
N GLU A 375 -13.85 12.97 -3.07
CA GLU A 375 -12.52 13.60 -3.16
C GLU A 375 -11.51 12.90 -2.23
N LEU A 376 -10.34 12.61 -2.77
CA LEU A 376 -9.14 12.25 -2.03
C LEU A 376 -8.12 13.39 -2.15
N LYS A 377 -7.92 14.12 -1.06
CA LYS A 377 -6.91 15.17 -0.94
C LYS A 377 -6.20 15.10 0.40
N VAL A 378 -5.01 15.69 0.46
CA VAL A 378 -4.30 15.90 1.72
C VAL A 378 -5.14 16.87 2.56
N ASP A 379 -5.77 16.35 3.60
CA ASP A 379 -6.61 17.14 4.52
C ASP A 379 -6.17 16.90 5.96
N LEU A 380 -5.37 17.84 6.48
CA LEU A 380 -4.89 17.79 7.86
C LEU A 380 -5.99 18.00 8.89
N SER A 381 -7.13 18.63 8.55
CA SER A 381 -8.24 18.83 9.49
C SER A 381 -8.92 17.52 9.87
N ARG A 382 -8.87 16.52 8.99
CA ARG A 382 -9.42 15.17 9.21
C ARG A 382 -8.45 14.22 9.88
N THR A 383 -7.19 14.63 10.03
CA THR A 383 -6.19 13.81 10.72
C THR A 383 -6.30 13.99 12.22
N ARG A 384 -6.35 12.89 12.98
CA ARG A 384 -6.19 12.91 14.44
C ARG A 384 -4.70 13.10 14.80
N LEU A 385 -4.15 14.22 14.35
CA LEU A 385 -2.86 14.73 14.86
C LEU A 385 -3.04 15.37 16.25
N GLY A 386 -4.27 15.55 16.73
CA GLY A 386 -4.64 16.07 18.06
C GLY A 386 -4.09 15.30 19.25
#